data_AF-A0A539D861-F1
#
_entry.id   AF-A0A539D861-F1
#
_cell.length_a   1.000
_cell.length_b   1.000
_cell.length_c   1.000
_cell.angle_alpha   90.00
_cell.angle_beta   90.00
_cell.angle_gamma   90.00
#
_symmetry.space_group_name_H-M   'P 1'
#
loop_
_entity.id
_entity.type
_entity.pdbx_description
1 polymer ?
#
loop_
_entity_poly.entity_id
_entity_poly.type
_entity_poly.pdbx_seq_one_letter_code
_entity_poly.pdbx_strand_id
1 'polypeptide(L)'
;YPEETGGAGERAWRDDPELRAAVPDLEALTQLTPAGLAARLGEPRASEVVAYLRRHPEVLAAQGTDGLDLARRRLAESLAAYRAGDAGKAEELALSAYLDGFEPVEPLLRARDGKLMARIEAAMGELRASLGRRAPADEVAGQVTALRGLFDEAGRALAPSEASALSTFLGAFTILLREGLEALLIVIAMIAFLRKAERQDVLPYVHGGWVAALVAGAATWAAATWLIAISGASRELTEGIGSLVSAAVLLSVGVWMHGKAQAGAWQAYIRDKLSAALSKRSAWFLFLLAFIVVYREVFETILFYAALWSQGTQGALLGGAALAIVCLALVAWGLLVFSKRLPISQFFAYSALLIAALAVILAGKGVAGLQEAGVMDVHPLAALPRVEVLGLFPTREGLVAQLIALTAVVVGFWWADRKSRAEADI
;
A
#
# COMPACT_ATOMS: atom_id res chain seq x y z
N TYR A 1 13.19 19.34 22.70
CA TYR A 1 14.62 19.68 22.68
C TYR A 1 14.78 21.06 22.06
N PRO A 2 15.62 21.95 22.59
CA PRO A 2 15.79 23.32 22.08
C PRO A 2 16.24 23.32 20.60
N GLU A 3 15.71 24.23 19.79
CA GLU A 3 15.94 24.29 18.34
C GLU A 3 17.42 24.46 17.94
N GLU A 4 18.24 25.08 18.80
CA GLU A 4 19.65 25.39 18.51
C GLU A 4 20.58 24.16 18.41
N THR A 5 20.15 22.98 18.87
CA THR A 5 20.97 21.75 18.88
C THR A 5 20.82 20.86 17.63
N GLY A 6 19.85 21.17 16.75
CA GLY A 6 19.53 20.30 15.60
C GLY A 6 20.65 20.14 14.57
N GLY A 7 21.36 21.23 14.26
CA GLY A 7 22.41 21.20 13.23
C GLY A 7 23.71 20.50 13.64
N ALA A 8 23.92 20.21 14.93
CA ALA A 8 25.08 19.46 15.40
C ALA A 8 24.84 17.94 15.27
N GLY A 9 23.63 17.47 15.60
CA GLY A 9 23.21 16.07 15.42
C GLY A 9 23.16 15.66 13.95
N GLU A 10 22.66 16.52 13.07
CA GLU A 10 22.65 16.28 11.61
C GLU A 10 24.07 16.15 11.04
N ARG A 11 24.99 17.04 11.43
CA ARG A 11 26.39 16.98 10.98
C ARG A 11 27.09 15.73 11.50
N ALA A 12 26.91 15.40 12.78
CA ALA A 12 27.47 14.19 13.35
C ALA A 12 26.94 12.91 12.67
N TRP A 13 25.64 12.87 12.35
CA TRP A 13 25.04 11.77 11.58
C TRP A 13 25.63 11.65 10.17
N ARG A 14 25.80 12.78 9.47
CA ARG A 14 26.31 12.80 8.11
C ARG A 14 27.79 12.44 8.01
N ASP A 15 28.59 12.92 8.97
CA ASP A 15 30.05 12.87 8.91
C ASP A 15 30.63 11.59 9.57
N ASP A 16 29.81 10.78 10.26
CA ASP A 16 30.23 9.55 10.95
C ASP A 16 29.62 8.28 10.29
N PRO A 17 30.40 7.50 9.52
CA PRO A 17 29.94 6.27 8.88
C PRO A 17 29.66 5.13 9.87
N GLU A 18 30.41 5.05 10.99
CA GLU A 18 30.21 3.99 11.98
C GLU A 18 28.90 4.18 12.74
N LEU A 19 28.51 5.45 12.96
CA LEU A 19 27.22 5.82 13.52
C LEU A 19 26.05 5.38 12.62
N ARG A 20 26.19 5.52 11.30
CA ARG A 20 25.19 5.07 10.32
C ARG A 20 25.11 3.55 10.26
N ALA A 21 26.24 2.86 10.34
CA ALA A 21 26.26 1.40 10.45
C ALA A 21 25.66 0.89 11.78
N ALA A 22 25.75 1.67 12.86
CA ALA A 22 25.18 1.32 14.16
C ALA A 22 23.67 1.58 14.27
N VAL A 23 23.10 2.41 13.39
CA VAL A 23 21.67 2.73 13.34
C VAL A 23 21.18 2.62 11.89
N PRO A 24 21.16 1.41 11.30
CA PRO A 24 20.86 1.23 9.88
C PRO A 24 19.38 1.50 9.53
N ASP A 25 18.49 1.33 10.51
CA ASP A 25 17.04 1.38 10.29
C ASP A 25 16.29 1.95 11.50
N LEU A 26 14.98 2.09 11.34
CA LEU A 26 14.08 2.56 12.40
C LEU A 26 14.03 1.61 13.60
N GLU A 27 14.24 0.31 13.40
CA GLU A 27 14.25 -0.67 14.50
C GLU A 27 15.46 -0.43 15.41
N ALA A 28 16.64 -0.30 14.84
CA ALA A 28 17.87 0.04 15.55
C ALA A 28 17.75 1.37 16.30
N LEU A 29 17.07 2.37 15.72
CA LEU A 29 16.81 3.63 16.41
C LEU A 29 15.91 3.46 17.66
N THR A 30 14.91 2.59 17.60
CA THR A 30 14.01 2.33 18.74
C THR A 30 14.70 1.56 19.87
N GLN A 31 15.68 0.72 19.52
CA GLN A 31 16.49 -0.01 20.48
C GLN A 31 17.68 0.81 21.00
N LEU A 32 18.01 1.92 20.34
CA LEU A 32 19.09 2.81 20.76
C LEU A 32 18.71 3.63 21.99
N THR A 33 19.47 3.45 23.07
CA THR A 33 19.41 4.30 24.25
C THR A 33 20.42 5.44 24.13
N PRO A 34 20.10 6.68 24.56
CA PRO A 34 21.07 7.77 24.62
C PRO A 34 22.34 7.38 25.40
N ALA A 35 22.19 6.60 26.47
CA ALA A 35 23.32 6.08 27.25
C ALA A 35 24.21 5.10 26.48
N GLY A 36 23.62 4.24 25.62
CA GLY A 36 24.38 3.32 24.77
C GLY A 36 25.17 4.04 23.69
N LEU A 37 24.64 5.13 23.14
CA LEU A 37 25.34 5.95 22.15
C LEU A 37 26.36 6.90 22.81
N ALA A 38 26.09 7.39 24.02
CA ALA A 38 27.01 8.22 24.80
C ALA A 38 28.31 7.50 25.16
N ALA A 39 28.26 6.17 25.35
CA ALA A 39 29.46 5.36 25.58
C ALA A 39 30.42 5.32 24.37
N ARG A 40 29.92 5.61 23.15
CA ARG A 40 30.71 5.62 21.91
C ARG A 40 31.10 7.02 21.45
N LEU A 41 30.16 7.97 21.50
CA LEU A 41 30.34 9.32 20.96
C LEU A 41 30.63 10.40 22.01
N GLY A 42 30.44 10.08 23.29
CA GLY A 42 30.43 11.06 24.38
C GLY A 42 29.20 11.98 24.36
N GLU A 43 28.92 12.61 25.50
CA GLU A 43 27.95 13.71 25.58
C GLU A 43 28.66 15.04 25.25
N PRO A 44 28.01 16.00 24.57
CA PRO A 44 26.57 16.06 24.22
C PRO A 44 26.21 15.44 22.86
N ARG A 45 27.19 14.95 22.09
CA ARG A 45 26.99 14.49 20.70
C ARG A 45 25.97 13.36 20.58
N ALA A 46 25.99 12.40 21.50
CA ALA A 46 25.07 11.28 21.47
C ALA A 46 23.60 11.72 21.62
N SER A 47 23.31 12.62 22.56
CA SER A 47 21.96 13.13 22.75
C SER A 47 21.50 14.02 21.60
N GLU A 48 22.39 14.77 20.95
CA GLU A 48 22.11 15.55 19.74
C GLU A 48 21.75 14.67 18.53
N VAL A 49 22.51 13.61 18.28
CA VAL A 49 22.24 12.64 17.20
C VAL A 49 20.91 11.92 17.41
N VAL A 50 20.67 11.39 18.61
CA VAL A 50 19.40 10.71 18.93
C VAL A 50 18.21 11.67 18.79
N ALA A 51 18.38 12.93 19.20
CA ALA A 51 17.33 13.93 19.07
C ALA A 51 17.09 14.35 17.61
N TYR A 52 18.10 14.28 16.74
CA TYR A 52 17.97 14.48 15.30
C TYR A 52 17.26 13.29 14.64
N LEU A 53 17.76 12.07 14.84
CA LEU A 53 17.19 10.86 14.23
C LEU A 53 15.73 10.59 14.63
N ARG A 54 15.34 10.92 15.87
CA ARG A 54 13.94 10.82 16.32
C ARG A 54 13.04 11.92 15.77
N ARG A 55 13.60 13.08 15.40
CA ARG A 55 12.88 14.17 14.74
C ARG A 55 12.79 13.97 13.23
N HIS A 56 13.75 13.24 12.67
CA HIS A 56 13.88 12.97 11.25
C HIS A 56 13.96 11.46 10.96
N PRO A 57 12.94 10.65 11.36
CA PRO A 57 12.90 9.22 11.08
C PRO A 57 12.94 8.91 9.57
N GLU A 58 12.54 9.86 8.73
CA GLU A 58 12.64 9.78 7.27
C GLU A 58 14.07 9.58 6.76
N VAL A 59 15.10 10.01 7.49
CA VAL A 59 16.51 9.82 7.07
C VAL A 59 16.91 8.34 7.08
N LEU A 60 16.24 7.55 7.92
CA LEU A 60 16.41 6.10 8.01
C LEU A 60 15.42 5.34 7.09
N ALA A 61 14.36 6.00 6.60
CA ALA A 61 13.28 5.38 5.83
C ALA A 61 13.27 5.76 4.33
N ALA A 62 13.82 6.90 3.93
CA ALA A 62 13.65 7.48 2.59
C ALA A 62 14.58 6.89 1.50
N GLN A 63 15.10 5.67 1.64
CA GLN A 63 16.18 5.21 0.77
C GLN A 63 15.75 4.65 -0.61
N GLY A 64 14.44 4.55 -0.92
CA GLY A 64 13.96 3.89 -2.15
C GLY A 64 14.07 4.72 -3.45
N THR A 65 13.93 6.05 -3.38
CA THR A 65 14.05 6.97 -4.55
C THR A 65 15.04 8.10 -4.31
N ASP A 66 15.19 8.55 -3.06
CA ASP A 66 16.19 9.53 -2.63
C ASP A 66 17.63 8.95 -2.67
N GLY A 67 17.78 7.63 -2.57
CA GLY A 67 19.08 6.93 -2.66
C GLY A 67 19.77 7.10 -4.02
N LEU A 68 19.04 6.98 -5.13
CA LEU A 68 19.60 7.21 -6.47
C LEU A 68 19.93 8.69 -6.73
N ASP A 69 19.19 9.62 -6.14
CA ASP A 69 19.53 11.05 -6.17
C ASP A 69 20.78 11.36 -5.32
N LEU A 70 20.90 10.74 -4.14
CA LEU A 70 22.09 10.80 -3.31
C LEU A 70 23.32 10.23 -4.03
N ALA A 71 23.21 9.04 -4.64
CA ALA A 71 24.27 8.41 -5.42
C ALA A 71 24.76 9.34 -6.55
N ARG A 72 23.82 9.96 -7.30
CA ARG A 72 24.16 10.90 -8.38
C ARG A 72 24.88 12.16 -7.86
N ARG A 73 24.44 12.71 -6.71
CA ARG A 73 25.11 13.86 -6.07
C ARG A 73 26.52 13.50 -5.63
N ARG A 74 26.69 12.37 -4.92
CA ARG A 74 28.00 11.90 -4.42
C ARG A 74 28.99 11.59 -5.53
N LEU A 75 28.55 11.01 -6.65
CA LEU A 75 29.39 10.83 -7.83
C LEU A 75 29.85 12.16 -8.46
N ALA A 76 28.99 13.18 -8.47
CA ALA A 76 29.36 14.50 -8.96
C ALA A 76 30.38 15.19 -8.03
N GLU A 77 30.19 15.06 -6.72
CA GLU A 77 31.14 15.57 -5.71
C GLU A 77 32.49 14.83 -5.77
N SER A 78 32.47 13.50 -5.98
CA SER A 78 33.66 12.68 -6.18
C SER A 78 34.49 13.17 -7.37
N LEU A 79 33.84 13.40 -8.52
CA LEU A 79 34.52 13.92 -9.71
C LEU A 79 35.11 15.33 -9.47
N ALA A 80 34.39 16.19 -8.74
CA ALA A 80 34.86 17.52 -8.41
C ALA A 80 36.10 17.48 -7.50
N ALA A 81 36.09 16.63 -6.46
CA ALA A 81 37.23 16.41 -5.58
C ALA A 81 38.45 15.85 -6.34
N TYR A 82 38.20 14.90 -7.25
CA TYR A 82 39.25 14.31 -8.09
C TYR A 82 39.92 15.36 -8.98
N ARG A 83 39.14 16.24 -9.62
CA ARG A 83 39.65 17.35 -10.44
C ARG A 83 40.40 18.41 -9.62
N ALA A 84 40.05 18.56 -8.34
CA ALA A 84 40.77 19.43 -7.42
C ALA A 84 42.09 18.83 -6.89
N GLY A 85 42.42 17.58 -7.28
CA GLY A 85 43.63 16.88 -6.85
C GLY A 85 43.49 16.11 -5.53
N ASP A 86 42.29 16.07 -4.95
CA ASP A 86 42.00 15.34 -3.71
C ASP A 86 41.44 13.95 -4.01
N ALA A 87 42.36 13.04 -4.37
CA ALA A 87 42.01 11.67 -4.74
C ALA A 87 41.42 10.85 -3.58
N GLY A 88 41.86 11.09 -2.35
CA GLY A 88 41.34 10.38 -1.17
C GLY A 88 39.87 10.71 -0.91
N LYS A 89 39.52 11.99 -0.96
CA LYS A 89 38.12 12.43 -0.83
C LYS A 89 37.26 11.96 -2.01
N ALA A 90 37.82 11.89 -3.21
CA ALA A 90 37.11 11.38 -4.38
C ALA A 90 36.73 9.90 -4.23
N GLU A 91 37.65 9.07 -3.71
CA GLU A 91 37.39 7.65 -3.42
C GLU A 91 36.32 7.47 -2.33
N GLU A 92 36.40 8.25 -1.25
CA GLU A 92 35.41 8.24 -0.17
C GLU A 92 34.01 8.59 -0.68
N LEU A 93 33.89 9.66 -1.49
CA LEU A 93 32.62 10.09 -2.07
C LEU A 93 32.08 9.08 -3.08
N ALA A 94 32.93 8.42 -3.86
CA ALA A 94 32.51 7.36 -4.78
C ALA A 94 32.01 6.13 -4.03
N LEU A 95 32.65 5.78 -2.91
CA LEU A 95 32.20 4.70 -2.04
C LEU A 95 30.87 5.04 -1.35
N SER A 96 30.73 6.26 -0.83
CA SER A 96 29.47 6.78 -0.27
C SER A 96 28.34 6.76 -1.30
N ALA A 97 28.63 7.07 -2.58
CA ALA A 97 27.63 6.95 -3.64
C ALA A 97 27.10 5.52 -3.80
N TYR A 98 27.94 4.51 -3.57
CA TYR A 98 27.52 3.11 -3.58
C TYR A 98 26.74 2.77 -2.31
N LEU A 99 27.39 2.86 -1.14
CA LEU A 99 26.85 2.36 0.14
C LEU A 99 25.64 3.17 0.60
N ASP A 100 25.73 4.48 0.58
CA ASP A 100 24.65 5.32 1.10
C ASP A 100 23.53 5.53 0.06
N GLY A 101 23.88 5.47 -1.22
CA GLY A 101 22.98 5.82 -2.31
C GLY A 101 22.38 4.62 -3.03
N PHE A 102 23.21 3.71 -3.53
CA PHE A 102 22.79 2.64 -4.44
C PHE A 102 22.49 1.30 -3.75
N GLU A 103 23.25 0.92 -2.74
CA GLU A 103 23.08 -0.32 -1.96
C GLU A 103 21.63 -0.51 -1.44
N PRO A 104 20.93 0.53 -0.95
CA PRO A 104 19.57 0.36 -0.42
C PRO A 104 18.55 -0.07 -1.49
N VAL A 105 18.75 0.34 -2.74
CA VAL A 105 17.87 -0.01 -3.86
C VAL A 105 18.31 -1.30 -4.57
N GLU A 106 19.44 -1.88 -4.15
CA GLU A 106 20.08 -3.03 -4.76
C GLU A 106 19.19 -4.29 -4.77
N PRO A 107 18.57 -4.69 -3.65
CA PRO A 107 17.72 -5.89 -3.62
C PRO A 107 16.52 -5.74 -4.55
N LEU A 108 15.94 -4.54 -4.58
CA LEU A 108 14.80 -4.21 -5.44
C LEU A 108 15.18 -4.22 -6.91
N LEU A 109 16.27 -3.55 -7.26
CA LEU A 109 16.76 -3.53 -8.63
C LEU A 109 17.18 -4.93 -9.09
N ARG A 110 17.79 -5.74 -8.23
CA ARG A 110 18.15 -7.13 -8.55
C ARG A 110 16.91 -7.98 -8.85
N ALA A 111 15.82 -7.76 -8.11
CA ALA A 111 14.54 -8.42 -8.37
C ALA A 111 13.83 -7.89 -9.63
N ARG A 112 14.01 -6.61 -10.00
CA ARG A 112 13.40 -5.98 -11.17
C ARG A 112 14.16 -6.25 -12.46
N ASP A 113 15.46 -6.01 -12.45
CA ASP A 113 16.40 -6.10 -13.57
C ASP A 113 17.82 -6.46 -13.08
N GLY A 114 18.04 -7.75 -12.83
CA GLY A 114 19.34 -8.27 -12.42
C GLY A 114 20.47 -8.03 -13.43
N LYS A 115 20.15 -7.79 -14.72
CA LYS A 115 21.17 -7.46 -15.73
C LYS A 115 21.63 -6.02 -15.61
N LEU A 116 20.70 -5.09 -15.40
CA LEU A 116 21.02 -3.69 -15.12
C LEU A 116 21.78 -3.55 -13.81
N MET A 117 21.39 -4.31 -12.78
CA MET A 117 22.13 -4.41 -11.52
C MET A 117 23.59 -4.78 -11.76
N ALA A 118 23.86 -5.89 -12.46
CA ALA A 118 25.23 -6.35 -12.74
C ALA A 118 26.05 -5.34 -13.57
N ARG A 119 25.40 -4.60 -14.49
CA ARG A 119 26.05 -3.50 -15.23
C ARG A 119 26.48 -2.36 -14.29
N ILE A 120 25.67 -2.04 -13.29
CA ILE A 120 25.98 -0.99 -12.30
C ILE A 120 27.12 -1.43 -11.38
N GLU A 121 27.09 -2.64 -10.83
CA GLU A 121 28.19 -3.20 -10.01
C GLU A 121 29.52 -3.11 -10.76
N ALA A 122 29.54 -3.56 -12.02
CA ALA A 122 30.73 -3.53 -12.86
C ALA A 122 31.23 -2.09 -13.09
N ALA A 123 30.34 -1.15 -13.39
CA ALA A 123 30.71 0.25 -13.62
C ALA A 123 31.20 0.96 -12.34
N MET A 124 30.62 0.66 -11.18
CA MET A 124 31.07 1.19 -9.89
C MET A 124 32.45 0.62 -9.49
N GLY A 125 32.66 -0.69 -9.73
CA GLY A 125 33.95 -1.33 -9.53
C GLY A 125 35.05 -0.72 -10.41
N GLU A 126 34.74 -0.47 -11.68
CA GLU A 126 35.66 0.16 -12.63
C GLU A 126 36.00 1.60 -12.25
N LEU A 127 35.01 2.40 -11.83
CA LEU A 127 35.24 3.77 -11.34
C LEU A 127 36.21 3.77 -10.14
N ARG A 128 36.00 2.88 -9.17
CA ARG A 128 36.86 2.77 -7.99
C ARG A 128 38.28 2.36 -8.35
N ALA A 129 38.43 1.43 -9.31
CA ALA A 129 39.73 1.03 -9.82
C ALA A 129 40.46 2.19 -10.51
N SER A 130 39.77 2.96 -11.35
CA SER A 130 40.32 4.14 -12.04
C SER A 130 40.73 5.26 -11.08
N LEU A 131 39.96 5.50 -10.02
CA LEU A 131 40.34 6.44 -8.95
C LEU A 131 41.62 5.99 -8.23
N GLY A 132 41.69 4.73 -7.79
CA GLY A 132 42.83 4.19 -7.04
C GLY A 132 44.14 4.17 -7.84
N ARG A 133 44.07 3.90 -9.15
CA ARG A 133 45.23 3.94 -10.05
C ARG A 133 45.54 5.34 -10.60
N ARG A 134 44.80 6.36 -10.16
CA ARG A 134 44.93 7.77 -10.57
C ARG A 134 44.85 7.99 -12.08
N ALA A 135 43.82 7.43 -12.71
CA ALA A 135 43.55 7.57 -14.15
C ALA A 135 43.33 9.05 -14.56
N PRO A 136 43.46 9.40 -15.85
CA PRO A 136 43.18 10.75 -16.34
C PRO A 136 41.78 11.25 -15.94
N ALA A 137 41.66 12.53 -15.57
CA ALA A 137 40.40 13.10 -15.09
C ALA A 137 39.26 13.00 -16.11
N ASP A 138 39.57 12.97 -17.41
CA ASP A 138 38.58 12.78 -18.49
C ASP A 138 38.03 11.36 -18.54
N GLU A 139 38.86 10.34 -18.22
CA GLU A 139 38.42 8.93 -18.11
C GLU A 139 37.43 8.78 -16.95
N VAL A 140 37.79 9.31 -15.77
CA VAL A 140 36.92 9.31 -14.58
C VAL A 140 35.61 10.08 -14.84
N ALA A 141 35.68 11.21 -15.54
CA ALA A 141 34.48 11.97 -15.91
C ALA A 141 33.54 11.17 -16.84
N GLY A 142 34.10 10.41 -17.79
CA GLY A 142 33.35 9.51 -18.67
C GLY A 142 32.63 8.40 -17.89
N GLN A 143 33.34 7.76 -16.95
CA GLN A 143 32.79 6.71 -16.09
C GLN A 143 31.67 7.23 -15.19
N VAL A 144 31.86 8.40 -14.55
CA VAL A 144 30.82 9.06 -13.74
C VAL A 144 29.59 9.38 -14.59
N THR A 145 29.77 9.85 -15.82
CA THR A 145 28.64 10.14 -16.73
C THR A 145 27.89 8.87 -17.11
N ALA A 146 28.61 7.78 -17.41
CA ALA A 146 28.00 6.49 -17.72
C ALA A 146 27.20 5.94 -16.52
N LEU A 147 27.76 6.03 -15.31
CA LEU A 147 27.08 5.63 -14.07
C LEU A 147 25.81 6.42 -13.80
N ARG A 148 25.82 7.74 -14.04
CA ARG A 148 24.60 8.56 -13.92
C ARG A 148 23.51 8.08 -14.89
N GLY A 149 23.87 7.76 -16.13
CA GLY A 149 22.93 7.18 -17.10
C GLY A 149 22.36 5.83 -16.66
N LEU A 150 23.20 4.96 -16.07
CA LEU A 150 22.74 3.69 -15.50
C LEU A 150 21.80 3.89 -14.29
N PHE A 151 22.06 4.88 -13.44
CA PHE A 151 21.14 5.25 -12.35
C PHE A 151 19.81 5.81 -12.88
N ASP A 152 19.81 6.52 -14.01
CA ASP A 152 18.57 6.96 -14.66
C ASP A 152 17.78 5.78 -15.27
N GLU A 153 18.47 4.78 -15.81
CA GLU A 153 17.85 3.50 -16.20
C GLU A 153 17.26 2.77 -14.98
N ALA A 154 17.98 2.71 -13.86
CA ALA A 154 17.53 2.08 -12.64
C ALA A 154 16.29 2.77 -12.06
N GLY A 155 16.28 4.11 -12.04
CA GLY A 155 15.12 4.89 -11.60
C GLY A 155 13.88 4.60 -12.45
N ARG A 156 14.03 4.44 -13.77
CA ARG A 156 12.92 4.05 -14.66
C ARG A 156 12.46 2.61 -14.45
N ALA A 157 13.38 1.68 -14.20
CA ALA A 157 13.04 0.28 -13.92
C ALA A 157 12.31 0.12 -12.58
N LEU A 158 12.66 0.96 -11.59
CA LEU A 158 12.04 0.98 -10.27
C LEU A 158 10.73 1.79 -10.23
N ALA A 159 10.45 2.63 -11.23
CA ALA A 159 9.22 3.39 -11.32
C ALA A 159 7.96 2.50 -11.42
N PRO A 160 6.78 2.98 -10.95
CA PRO A 160 5.51 2.28 -11.16
C PRO A 160 5.17 2.16 -12.65
N SER A 161 4.79 0.97 -13.13
CA SER A 161 4.47 0.74 -14.54
C SER A 161 3.03 1.17 -14.91
N GLU A 162 2.77 1.40 -16.21
CA GLU A 162 1.39 1.63 -16.72
C GLU A 162 0.45 0.46 -16.40
N ALA A 163 0.97 -0.77 -16.36
CA ALA A 163 0.22 -1.95 -15.99
C ALA A 163 -0.22 -1.89 -14.51
N SER A 164 0.60 -1.32 -13.63
CA SER A 164 0.23 -1.02 -12.25
C SER A 164 -0.95 -0.04 -12.20
N ALA A 165 -0.90 1.05 -12.99
CA ALA A 165 -1.98 2.03 -13.05
C ALA A 165 -3.31 1.40 -13.51
N LEU A 166 -3.32 0.57 -14.55
CA LEU A 166 -4.53 -0.14 -14.98
C LEU A 166 -5.07 -1.07 -13.89
N SER A 167 -4.19 -1.81 -13.20
CA SER A 167 -4.60 -2.69 -12.10
C SER A 167 -5.25 -1.91 -10.94
N THR A 168 -4.69 -0.75 -10.60
CA THR A 168 -5.22 0.15 -9.56
C THR A 168 -6.55 0.76 -9.99
N PHE A 169 -6.68 1.17 -11.25
CA PHE A 169 -7.94 1.67 -11.81
C PHE A 169 -9.04 0.60 -11.74
N LEU A 170 -8.77 -0.60 -12.25
CA LEU A 170 -9.74 -1.69 -12.27
C LEU A 170 -10.07 -2.15 -10.84
N GLY A 171 -9.08 -2.23 -9.96
CA GLY A 171 -9.27 -2.52 -8.54
C GLY A 171 -10.21 -1.50 -7.89
N ALA A 172 -9.90 -0.21 -7.98
CA ALA A 172 -10.73 0.86 -7.41
C ALA A 172 -12.16 0.84 -7.96
N PHE A 173 -12.30 0.76 -9.29
CA PHE A 173 -13.59 0.70 -9.95
C PHE A 173 -14.43 -0.47 -9.44
N THR A 174 -13.86 -1.67 -9.42
CA THR A 174 -14.60 -2.89 -9.08
C THR A 174 -14.95 -2.97 -7.60
N ILE A 175 -14.04 -2.57 -6.71
CA ILE A 175 -14.28 -2.49 -5.27
C ILE A 175 -15.43 -1.52 -4.99
N LEU A 176 -15.33 -0.27 -5.44
CA LEU A 176 -16.37 0.72 -5.12
C LEU A 176 -17.70 0.38 -5.78
N LEU A 177 -17.69 -0.17 -7.00
CA LEU A 177 -18.92 -0.62 -7.64
C LEU A 177 -19.59 -1.72 -6.82
N ARG A 178 -18.83 -2.65 -6.23
CA ARG A 178 -19.37 -3.71 -5.37
C ARG A 178 -19.93 -3.15 -4.08
N GLU A 179 -19.10 -2.52 -3.25
CA GLU A 179 -19.52 -2.07 -1.91
C GLU A 179 -20.63 -1.03 -2.03
N GLY A 180 -20.53 -0.17 -3.04
CA GLY A 180 -21.56 0.79 -3.40
C GLY A 180 -22.87 0.12 -3.82
N LEU A 181 -22.84 -0.98 -4.58
CA LEU A 181 -24.05 -1.72 -4.94
C LEU A 181 -24.70 -2.40 -3.73
N GLU A 182 -23.91 -2.99 -2.84
CA GLU A 182 -24.42 -3.63 -1.62
C GLU A 182 -25.11 -2.60 -0.71
N ALA A 183 -24.43 -1.49 -0.43
CA ALA A 183 -25.00 -0.37 0.32
C ALA A 183 -26.27 0.17 -0.36
N LEU A 184 -26.22 0.38 -1.68
CA LEU A 184 -27.33 0.91 -2.48
C LEU A 184 -28.55 -0.03 -2.45
N LEU A 185 -28.35 -1.33 -2.62
CA LEU A 185 -29.44 -2.30 -2.60
C LEU A 185 -30.15 -2.33 -1.26
N ILE A 186 -29.42 -2.23 -0.15
CA ILE A 186 -30.01 -2.23 1.19
C ILE A 186 -30.78 -0.92 1.43
N VAL A 187 -30.19 0.23 1.09
CA VAL A 187 -30.86 1.53 1.22
C VAL A 187 -32.12 1.61 0.36
N ILE A 188 -32.06 1.16 -0.90
CA ILE A 188 -33.23 1.11 -1.79
C ILE A 188 -34.29 0.15 -1.25
N ALA A 189 -33.91 -1.02 -0.72
CA ALA A 189 -34.85 -1.96 -0.12
C ALA A 189 -35.57 -1.35 1.10
N MET A 190 -34.84 -0.64 1.97
CA MET A 190 -35.43 0.10 3.10
C MET A 190 -36.40 1.18 2.62
N ILE A 191 -36.01 1.98 1.63
CA ILE A 191 -36.87 3.04 1.04
C ILE A 191 -38.12 2.43 0.42
N ALA A 192 -37.98 1.36 -0.37
CA ALA A 192 -39.08 0.67 -1.02
C ALA A 192 -40.06 0.06 -0.01
N PHE A 193 -39.54 -0.54 1.07
CA PHE A 193 -40.35 -1.06 2.17
C PHE A 193 -41.14 0.05 2.86
N LEU A 194 -40.49 1.17 3.19
CA LEU A 194 -41.15 2.29 3.88
C LEU A 194 -42.20 2.97 3.00
N ARG A 195 -41.93 3.12 1.70
CA ARG A 195 -42.92 3.60 0.72
C ARG A 195 -44.13 2.67 0.64
N LYS A 196 -43.89 1.35 0.60
CA LYS A 196 -44.96 0.34 0.57
C LYS A 196 -45.77 0.28 1.87
N ALA A 197 -45.14 0.58 3.01
CA ALA A 197 -45.78 0.63 4.32
C ALA A 197 -46.47 1.99 4.60
N GLU A 198 -46.51 2.91 3.62
CA GLU A 198 -47.03 4.29 3.75
C GLU A 198 -46.38 5.12 4.88
N ARG A 199 -45.22 4.69 5.37
CA ARG A 199 -44.45 5.34 6.45
C ARG A 199 -43.38 6.26 5.86
N GLN A 200 -43.80 7.22 5.04
CA GLN A 200 -42.89 8.20 4.44
C GLN A 200 -42.36 9.20 5.48
N ASP A 201 -43.03 9.31 6.62
CA ASP A 201 -42.65 10.13 7.78
C ASP A 201 -41.26 9.80 8.34
N VAL A 202 -40.81 8.55 8.19
CA VAL A 202 -39.50 8.10 8.70
C VAL A 202 -38.41 7.99 7.63
N LEU A 203 -38.70 8.27 6.36
CA LEU A 203 -37.69 8.26 5.28
C LEU A 203 -36.51 9.21 5.54
N PRO A 204 -36.68 10.42 6.10
CA PRO A 204 -35.55 11.31 6.40
C PRO A 204 -34.51 10.69 7.33
N TYR A 205 -34.91 9.77 8.22
CA TYR A 205 -33.97 9.07 9.11
C TYR A 205 -33.10 8.07 8.36
N VAL A 206 -33.65 7.37 7.35
CA VAL A 206 -32.85 6.50 6.47
C VAL A 206 -31.86 7.34 5.67
N HIS A 207 -32.30 8.49 5.13
CA HIS A 207 -31.42 9.41 4.42
C HIS A 207 -30.32 9.98 5.31
N GLY A 208 -30.66 10.40 6.52
CA GLY A 208 -29.69 10.82 7.52
C GLY A 208 -28.67 9.73 7.84
N GLY A 209 -29.11 8.48 7.96
CA GLY A 209 -28.25 7.35 8.33
C GLY A 209 -27.15 7.08 7.30
N TRP A 210 -27.50 6.94 6.02
CA TRP A 210 -26.48 6.67 5.00
C TRP A 210 -25.61 7.90 4.69
N VAL A 211 -26.16 9.11 4.74
CA VAL A 211 -25.36 10.34 4.57
C VAL A 211 -24.35 10.47 5.72
N ALA A 212 -24.79 10.26 6.96
CA ALA A 212 -23.90 10.28 8.12
C ALA A 212 -22.81 9.20 8.03
N ALA A 213 -23.12 8.02 7.49
CA ALA A 213 -22.13 6.97 7.26
C ALA A 213 -21.05 7.38 6.25
N LEU A 214 -21.43 8.04 5.15
CA LEU A 214 -20.45 8.57 4.18
C LEU A 214 -19.57 9.67 4.78
N VAL A 215 -20.16 10.59 5.55
CA VAL A 215 -19.41 11.65 6.25
C VAL A 215 -18.45 11.04 7.28
N ALA A 216 -18.91 10.07 8.07
CA ALA A 216 -18.07 9.35 9.01
C ALA A 216 -16.95 8.60 8.30
N GLY A 217 -17.22 7.97 7.15
CA GLY A 217 -16.20 7.34 6.32
C GLY A 217 -15.12 8.32 5.85
N ALA A 218 -15.51 9.49 5.32
CA ALA A 218 -14.56 10.53 4.93
C ALA A 218 -13.71 11.01 6.12
N ALA A 219 -14.32 11.14 7.31
CA ALA A 219 -13.60 11.48 8.53
C ALA A 219 -12.63 10.36 8.96
N THR A 220 -13.03 9.10 8.87
CA THR A 220 -12.18 7.93 9.16
C THR A 220 -10.98 7.87 8.22
N TRP A 221 -11.20 8.09 6.92
CA TRP A 221 -10.11 8.18 5.94
C TRP A 221 -9.13 9.30 6.29
N ALA A 222 -9.63 10.51 6.53
CA ALA A 222 -8.79 11.65 6.89
C ALA A 222 -8.00 11.39 8.18
N ALA A 223 -8.65 10.84 9.20
CA ALA A 223 -8.00 10.47 10.47
C ALA A 223 -6.91 9.42 10.27
N ALA A 224 -7.17 8.37 9.48
CA ALA A 224 -6.18 7.34 9.17
C ALA A 224 -4.98 7.91 8.44
N THR A 225 -5.20 8.74 7.40
CA THR A 225 -4.10 9.40 6.66
C THR A 225 -3.29 10.34 7.53
N TRP A 226 -3.94 11.05 8.44
CA TRP A 226 -3.28 11.99 9.35
C TRP A 226 -2.45 11.27 10.41
N LEU A 227 -2.98 10.16 10.97
CA LEU A 227 -2.26 9.29 11.90
C LEU A 227 -1.00 8.70 11.27
N ILE A 228 -1.08 8.23 10.02
CA ILE A 228 0.06 7.70 9.28
C ILE A 228 1.11 8.79 9.08
N ALA A 229 0.70 9.98 8.64
CA ALA A 229 1.60 11.11 8.40
C ALA A 229 2.36 11.55 9.68
N ILE A 230 1.73 11.47 10.85
CA ILE A 230 2.35 11.84 12.13
C ILE A 230 3.21 10.72 12.70
N SER A 231 2.88 9.46 12.41
CA SER A 231 3.61 8.30 12.93
C SER A 231 5.02 8.15 12.36
N GLY A 232 5.33 8.80 11.23
CA GLY A 232 6.62 8.64 10.54
C GLY A 232 6.88 7.22 10.01
N ALA A 233 5.85 6.37 9.96
CA ALA A 233 5.94 5.03 9.36
C ALA A 233 6.36 5.15 7.88
N SER A 234 7.29 4.30 7.45
CA SER A 234 7.66 4.26 6.04
C SER A 234 6.43 3.91 5.20
N ARG A 235 6.34 4.55 4.03
CA ARG A 235 5.17 4.45 3.16
C ARG A 235 5.02 3.02 2.64
N GLU A 236 6.14 2.43 2.32
CA GLU A 236 6.36 1.07 1.84
C GLU A 236 5.87 0.05 2.90
N LEU A 237 6.18 0.29 4.18
CA LEU A 237 5.71 -0.56 5.28
C LEU A 237 4.19 -0.47 5.44
N THR A 238 3.64 0.73 5.34
CA THR A 238 2.20 0.96 5.44
C THR A 238 1.45 0.33 4.27
N GLU A 239 2.00 0.44 3.06
CA GLU A 239 1.47 -0.18 1.84
C GLU A 239 1.54 -1.72 1.91
N GLY A 240 2.66 -2.27 2.38
CA GLY A 240 2.87 -3.71 2.57
C GLY A 240 1.91 -4.31 3.61
N ILE A 241 1.88 -3.77 4.83
CA ILE A 241 1.00 -4.22 5.91
C ILE A 241 -0.46 -4.01 5.51
N GLY A 242 -0.81 -2.84 4.99
CA GLY A 242 -2.16 -2.52 4.54
C GLY A 242 -2.67 -3.49 3.48
N SER A 243 -1.81 -3.87 2.54
CA SER A 243 -2.12 -4.86 1.50
C SER A 243 -2.32 -6.27 2.06
N LEU A 244 -1.50 -6.72 3.00
CA LEU A 244 -1.67 -8.05 3.62
C LEU A 244 -2.92 -8.12 4.50
N VAL A 245 -3.17 -7.09 5.31
CA VAL A 245 -4.40 -6.97 6.10
C VAL A 245 -5.61 -6.97 5.18
N SER A 246 -5.56 -6.20 4.09
CA SER A 246 -6.62 -6.18 3.10
C SER A 246 -6.81 -7.52 2.40
N ALA A 247 -5.74 -8.24 2.08
CA ALA A 247 -5.83 -9.59 1.53
C ALA A 247 -6.52 -10.56 2.51
N ALA A 248 -6.18 -10.52 3.79
CA ALA A 248 -6.84 -11.34 4.83
C ALA A 248 -8.33 -10.99 5.00
N VAL A 249 -8.66 -9.70 4.96
CA VAL A 249 -10.05 -9.22 4.99
C VAL A 249 -10.80 -9.65 3.72
N LEU A 250 -10.23 -9.47 2.53
CA LEU A 250 -10.83 -9.91 1.26
C LEU A 250 -11.07 -11.42 1.23
N LEU A 251 -10.13 -12.22 1.72
CA LEU A 251 -10.32 -13.68 1.84
C LEU A 251 -11.48 -14.00 2.77
N SER A 252 -11.53 -13.37 3.94
CA SER A 252 -12.58 -13.60 4.94
C SER A 252 -13.96 -13.19 4.41
N VAL A 253 -14.06 -11.99 3.82
CA VAL A 253 -15.30 -11.45 3.25
C VAL A 253 -15.71 -12.22 2.00
N GLY A 254 -14.78 -12.52 1.10
CA GLY A 254 -15.03 -13.27 -0.13
C GLY A 254 -15.57 -14.68 0.12
N VAL A 255 -14.99 -15.40 1.09
CA VAL A 255 -15.49 -16.72 1.52
C VAL A 255 -16.87 -16.59 2.18
N TRP A 256 -17.07 -15.58 3.02
CA TRP A 256 -18.36 -15.33 3.67
C TRP A 256 -19.48 -15.00 2.65
N MET A 257 -19.17 -14.16 1.67
CA MET A 257 -20.03 -13.75 0.57
C MET A 257 -20.43 -14.94 -0.32
N HIS A 258 -19.46 -15.78 -0.68
CA HIS A 258 -19.70 -16.97 -1.50
C HIS A 258 -20.71 -17.91 -0.84
N GLY A 259 -20.58 -18.13 0.47
CA GLY A 259 -21.55 -18.93 1.24
C GLY A 259 -22.94 -18.31 1.40
N LYS A 260 -23.08 -16.99 1.19
CA LYS A 260 -24.35 -16.24 1.32
C LYS A 260 -25.00 -15.90 -0.02
N ALA A 261 -24.43 -16.31 -1.16
CA ALA A 261 -24.94 -16.03 -2.51
C ALA A 261 -26.35 -16.60 -2.79
N GLN A 262 -26.92 -17.41 -1.88
CA GLN A 262 -28.34 -17.76 -1.85
C GLN A 262 -29.14 -16.67 -1.12
N ALA A 263 -29.67 -15.72 -1.90
CA ALA A 263 -30.45 -14.55 -1.50
C ALA A 263 -31.69 -14.79 -0.58
N GLY A 264 -32.02 -16.03 -0.22
CA GLY A 264 -33.21 -16.39 0.57
C GLY A 264 -33.13 -16.02 2.06
N ALA A 265 -31.98 -16.24 2.72
CA ALA A 265 -31.84 -16.03 4.17
C ALA A 265 -31.82 -14.54 4.57
N TRP A 266 -31.29 -13.67 3.71
CA TRP A 266 -31.21 -12.22 3.96
C TRP A 266 -32.59 -11.55 3.88
N GLN A 267 -33.40 -11.90 2.88
CA GLN A 267 -34.77 -11.41 2.75
C GLN A 267 -35.70 -11.94 3.85
N ALA A 268 -35.41 -13.10 4.45
CA ALA A 268 -36.12 -13.58 5.64
C ALA A 268 -35.74 -12.77 6.89
N TYR A 269 -34.44 -12.56 7.13
CA TYR A 269 -33.92 -11.79 8.27
C TYR A 269 -34.40 -10.32 8.31
N ILE A 270 -34.35 -9.65 7.15
CA ILE A 270 -34.80 -8.25 7.00
C ILE A 270 -36.32 -8.15 7.29
N ARG A 271 -37.11 -9.11 6.81
CA ARG A 271 -38.57 -9.12 6.98
C ARG A 271 -38.98 -9.31 8.44
N ASP A 272 -38.24 -10.14 9.18
CA ASP A 272 -38.49 -10.47 10.58
C ASP A 272 -38.04 -9.35 11.55
N LYS A 273 -36.95 -8.64 11.21
CA LYS A 273 -36.47 -7.49 11.98
C LYS A 273 -37.22 -6.18 11.68
N LEU A 274 -37.72 -5.98 10.45
CA LEU A 274 -38.50 -4.78 10.11
C LEU A 274 -39.95 -4.84 10.62
N SER A 275 -40.55 -6.02 10.75
CA SER A 275 -41.90 -6.17 11.30
C SER A 275 -41.97 -5.75 12.78
N ALA A 276 -40.92 -6.01 13.56
CA ALA A 276 -40.81 -5.61 14.96
C ALA A 276 -40.55 -4.11 15.18
N ALA A 277 -40.05 -3.40 14.17
CA ALA A 277 -39.56 -2.04 14.32
C ALA A 277 -40.66 -0.96 14.29
N LEU A 278 -41.92 -1.23 13.93
CA LEU A 278 -42.90 -0.21 13.52
C LEU A 278 -43.53 0.70 14.61
N SER A 279 -43.17 0.60 15.90
CA SER A 279 -43.64 1.54 16.95
C SER A 279 -42.78 2.81 17.01
N LYS A 280 -43.26 3.97 17.48
CA LYS A 280 -42.59 5.31 17.41
C LYS A 280 -41.11 5.40 17.89
N ARG A 281 -40.55 4.36 18.54
CA ARG A 281 -39.11 4.16 18.79
C ARG A 281 -38.31 3.67 17.55
N SER A 282 -38.98 3.53 16.39
CA SER A 282 -38.52 3.00 15.10
C SER A 282 -37.57 3.90 14.31
N ALA A 283 -37.79 5.21 14.32
CA ALA A 283 -37.17 6.10 13.33
C ALA A 283 -35.65 6.23 13.55
N TRP A 284 -35.24 6.38 14.81
CA TRP A 284 -33.83 6.34 15.20
C TRP A 284 -33.18 4.97 14.94
N PHE A 285 -33.93 3.88 15.10
CA PHE A 285 -33.45 2.54 14.76
C PHE A 285 -33.22 2.41 13.25
N LEU A 286 -34.10 2.96 12.40
CA LEU A 286 -33.91 3.00 10.95
C LEU A 286 -32.71 3.85 10.53
N PHE A 287 -32.48 4.99 11.20
CA PHE A 287 -31.25 5.77 11.04
C PHE A 287 -30.01 4.93 11.38
N LEU A 288 -29.98 4.32 12.57
CA LEU A 288 -28.83 3.55 13.04
C LEU A 288 -28.59 2.31 12.17
N LEU A 289 -29.65 1.65 11.73
CA LEU A 289 -29.56 0.50 10.84
C LEU A 289 -28.97 0.90 9.48
N ALA A 290 -29.49 1.96 8.86
CA ALA A 290 -28.94 2.48 7.61
C ALA A 290 -27.48 2.94 7.79
N PHE A 291 -27.16 3.61 8.90
CA PHE A 291 -25.81 4.03 9.23
C PHE A 291 -24.85 2.84 9.36
N ILE A 292 -25.15 1.85 10.21
CA ILE A 292 -24.26 0.72 10.48
C ILE A 292 -24.01 -0.09 9.21
N VAL A 293 -25.08 -0.37 8.46
CA VAL A 293 -24.99 -1.14 7.22
C VAL A 293 -24.10 -0.40 6.21
N VAL A 294 -24.39 0.88 5.93
CA VAL A 294 -23.61 1.63 4.93
C VAL A 294 -22.19 1.91 5.42
N TYR A 295 -22.01 2.23 6.70
CA TYR A 295 -20.70 2.50 7.27
C TYR A 295 -19.78 1.28 7.20
N ARG A 296 -20.34 0.07 7.37
CA ARG A 296 -19.57 -1.16 7.17
C ARG A 296 -19.02 -1.24 5.74
N GLU A 297 -19.85 -1.04 4.73
CA GLU A 297 -19.42 -1.09 3.33
C GLU A 297 -18.39 0.01 3.01
N VAL A 298 -18.58 1.20 3.58
CA VAL A 298 -17.63 2.33 3.46
C VAL A 298 -16.31 2.01 4.14
N PHE A 299 -16.33 1.38 5.32
CA PHE A 299 -15.14 0.98 6.05
C PHE A 299 -14.36 -0.11 5.30
N GLU A 300 -15.05 -1.12 4.76
CA GLU A 300 -14.45 -2.13 3.89
C GLU A 300 -13.81 -1.46 2.66
N THR A 301 -14.51 -0.53 2.01
CA THR A 301 -13.98 0.27 0.88
C THR A 301 -12.70 1.02 1.26
N ILE A 302 -12.68 1.68 2.42
CA ILE A 302 -11.53 2.44 2.92
C ILE A 302 -10.30 1.53 3.08
N LEU A 303 -10.47 0.35 3.68
CA LEU A 303 -9.37 -0.59 3.87
C LEU A 303 -8.78 -1.03 2.52
N PHE A 304 -9.63 -1.37 1.55
CA PHE A 304 -9.15 -1.79 0.23
C PHE A 304 -8.52 -0.64 -0.57
N TYR A 305 -9.08 0.57 -0.46
CA TYR A 305 -8.51 1.76 -1.10
C TYR A 305 -7.18 2.15 -0.49
N ALA A 306 -7.00 1.95 0.82
CA ALA A 306 -5.72 2.15 1.48
C ALA A 306 -4.65 1.19 0.95
N ALA A 307 -5.00 -0.08 0.67
CA ALA A 307 -4.08 -1.04 0.07
C ALA A 307 -3.75 -0.75 -1.41
N LEU A 308 -4.66 -0.11 -2.15
CA LEU A 308 -4.41 0.30 -3.54
C LEU A 308 -3.72 1.67 -3.67
N TRP A 309 -3.56 2.39 -2.56
CA TRP A 309 -3.00 3.72 -2.55
C TRP A 309 -1.47 3.67 -2.68
N SER A 310 -0.97 3.82 -3.91
CA SER A 310 0.46 3.89 -4.20
C SER A 310 0.86 5.20 -4.87
N GLN A 311 2.15 5.57 -4.78
CA GLN A 311 2.69 6.78 -5.39
C GLN A 311 2.74 6.60 -6.91
N GLY A 312 2.22 7.56 -7.68
CA GLY A 312 2.14 7.47 -9.14
C GLY A 312 0.87 6.81 -9.71
N THR A 313 0.07 6.10 -8.91
CA THR A 313 -1.20 5.48 -9.36
C THR A 313 -2.45 6.19 -8.84
N GLN A 314 -2.31 7.33 -8.15
CA GLN A 314 -3.43 8.08 -7.55
C GLN A 314 -4.48 8.51 -8.57
N GLY A 315 -4.04 8.98 -9.75
CA GLY A 315 -4.95 9.36 -10.83
C GLY A 315 -5.79 8.18 -11.34
N ALA A 316 -5.18 6.99 -11.41
CA ALA A 316 -5.86 5.77 -11.79
C ALA A 316 -6.89 5.32 -10.73
N LEU A 317 -6.53 5.39 -9.45
CA LEU A 317 -7.44 5.10 -8.34
C LEU A 317 -8.67 6.03 -8.37
N LEU A 318 -8.45 7.34 -8.49
CA LEU A 318 -9.52 8.34 -8.56
C LEU A 318 -10.38 8.19 -9.82
N GLY A 319 -9.76 7.87 -10.96
CA GLY A 319 -10.47 7.60 -12.21
C GLY A 319 -11.40 6.40 -12.10
N GLY A 320 -10.91 5.31 -11.50
CA GLY A 320 -11.70 4.10 -11.27
C GLY A 320 -12.87 4.37 -10.33
N ALA A 321 -12.61 5.09 -9.23
CA ALA A 321 -13.63 5.51 -8.28
C ALA A 321 -14.71 6.40 -8.94
N ALA A 322 -14.30 7.39 -9.74
CA ALA A 322 -15.22 8.29 -10.42
C ALA A 322 -16.14 7.54 -11.39
N LEU A 323 -15.59 6.61 -12.18
CA LEU A 323 -16.38 5.78 -13.09
C LEU A 323 -17.37 4.89 -12.31
N ALA A 324 -16.95 4.31 -11.18
CA ALA A 324 -17.83 3.51 -10.34
C ALA A 324 -18.98 4.35 -9.77
N ILE A 325 -18.72 5.58 -9.32
CA ILE A 325 -19.77 6.51 -8.83
C ILE A 325 -20.79 6.80 -9.94
N VAL A 326 -20.35 7.07 -11.17
CA VAL A 326 -21.24 7.29 -12.31
C VAL A 326 -22.10 6.04 -12.57
N CYS A 327 -21.49 4.86 -12.61
CA CYS A 327 -22.22 3.59 -12.79
C CYS A 327 -23.23 3.34 -11.66
N LEU A 328 -22.85 3.58 -10.40
CA LEU A 328 -23.73 3.43 -9.24
C LEU A 328 -24.92 4.40 -9.31
N ALA A 329 -24.71 5.64 -9.73
CA ALA A 329 -25.78 6.61 -9.92
C ALA A 329 -26.77 6.15 -11.01
N LEU A 330 -26.28 5.61 -12.13
CA LEU A 330 -27.11 5.03 -13.18
C LEU A 330 -27.90 3.81 -12.69
N VAL A 331 -27.28 2.92 -11.92
CA VAL A 331 -27.95 1.75 -11.34
C VAL A 331 -29.00 2.18 -10.31
N ALA A 332 -28.68 3.13 -9.43
CA ALA A 332 -29.60 3.68 -8.44
C ALA A 332 -30.85 4.27 -9.12
N TRP A 333 -30.63 5.09 -10.14
CA TRP A 333 -31.71 5.65 -10.95
C TRP A 333 -32.54 4.54 -11.62
N GLY A 334 -31.89 3.54 -12.23
CA GLY A 334 -32.56 2.42 -12.87
C GLY A 334 -33.40 1.58 -11.90
N LEU A 335 -32.89 1.32 -10.69
CA LEU A 335 -33.59 0.57 -9.64
C LEU A 335 -34.83 1.32 -9.13
N LEU A 336 -34.71 2.65 -8.97
CA LEU A 336 -35.82 3.49 -8.51
C LEU A 336 -36.91 3.66 -9.59
N VAL A 337 -36.53 3.68 -10.87
CA VAL A 337 -37.46 3.89 -11.99
C VAL A 337 -38.10 2.59 -12.46
N PHE A 338 -37.32 1.53 -12.65
CA PHE A 338 -37.78 0.37 -13.41
C PHE A 338 -38.31 -0.80 -12.57
N SER A 339 -38.15 -0.82 -11.24
CA SER A 339 -38.56 -1.95 -10.37
C SER A 339 -38.19 -3.37 -10.90
N LYS A 340 -37.21 -3.45 -11.81
CA LYS A 340 -36.80 -4.71 -12.44
C LYS A 340 -35.93 -5.50 -11.46
N ARG A 341 -36.16 -6.82 -11.42
CA ARG A 341 -35.39 -7.74 -10.58
C ARG A 341 -33.98 -7.89 -11.18
N LEU A 342 -32.97 -7.34 -10.52
CA LEU A 342 -31.58 -7.64 -10.86
C LEU A 342 -31.27 -9.13 -10.59
N PRO A 343 -30.47 -9.80 -11.42
CA PRO A 343 -29.94 -11.14 -11.13
C PRO A 343 -28.87 -11.06 -10.03
N ILE A 344 -29.30 -10.75 -8.80
CA ILE A 344 -28.46 -10.47 -7.62
C ILE A 344 -27.49 -11.63 -7.35
N SER A 345 -27.94 -12.87 -7.51
CA SER A 345 -27.11 -14.06 -7.25
C SER A 345 -25.93 -14.20 -8.23
N GLN A 346 -26.12 -13.89 -9.52
CA GLN A 346 -25.03 -13.94 -10.51
C GLN A 346 -24.01 -12.83 -10.24
N PHE A 347 -24.48 -11.64 -9.88
CA PHE A 347 -23.61 -10.53 -9.48
C PHE A 347 -22.73 -10.91 -8.28
N PHE A 348 -23.30 -11.50 -7.23
CA PHE A 348 -22.54 -11.94 -6.06
C PHE A 348 -21.53 -13.05 -6.38
N ALA A 349 -21.87 -13.98 -7.28
CA ALA A 349 -20.95 -15.04 -7.69
C ALA A 349 -19.73 -14.50 -8.45
N TYR A 350 -19.94 -13.62 -9.44
CA TYR A 350 -18.84 -12.97 -10.16
C TYR A 350 -18.02 -12.05 -9.25
N SER A 351 -18.68 -11.35 -8.34
CA SER A 351 -18.02 -10.50 -7.34
C SER A 351 -17.13 -11.31 -6.39
N ALA A 352 -17.61 -12.44 -5.88
CA ALA A 352 -16.82 -13.32 -5.01
C ALA A 352 -15.57 -13.87 -5.72
N LEU A 353 -15.69 -14.27 -7.00
CA LEU A 353 -14.54 -14.71 -7.79
C LEU A 353 -13.51 -13.59 -8.00
N LEU A 354 -13.99 -12.37 -8.24
CA LEU A 354 -13.13 -11.20 -8.42
C LEU A 354 -12.41 -10.83 -7.12
N ILE A 355 -13.09 -10.84 -5.97
CA ILE A 355 -12.48 -10.62 -4.64
C ILE A 355 -11.41 -11.66 -4.37
N ALA A 356 -11.69 -12.93 -4.67
CA ALA A 356 -10.72 -13.99 -4.52
C ALA A 356 -9.45 -13.72 -5.37
N ALA A 357 -9.63 -13.29 -6.63
CA ALA A 357 -8.50 -12.90 -7.48
C ALA A 357 -7.74 -11.70 -6.89
N LEU A 358 -8.44 -10.65 -6.45
CA LEU A 358 -7.84 -9.47 -5.83
C LEU A 358 -7.09 -9.82 -4.55
N ALA A 359 -7.60 -10.74 -3.73
CA ALA A 359 -6.93 -11.19 -2.51
C ALA A 359 -5.59 -11.86 -2.81
N VAL A 360 -5.53 -12.70 -3.86
CA VAL A 360 -4.28 -13.31 -4.34
C VAL A 360 -3.33 -12.24 -4.88
N ILE A 361 -3.83 -11.26 -5.62
CA ILE A 361 -3.03 -10.13 -6.14
C ILE A 361 -2.45 -9.31 -4.97
N LEU A 362 -3.28 -8.95 -3.99
CA LEU A 362 -2.86 -8.16 -2.82
C LEU A 362 -1.92 -8.92 -1.90
N ALA A 363 -2.02 -10.25 -1.80
CA ALA A 363 -1.03 -11.06 -1.06
C ALA A 363 0.37 -10.90 -1.65
N GLY A 364 0.49 -10.95 -2.98
CA GLY A 364 1.76 -10.74 -3.68
C GLY A 364 2.28 -9.30 -3.56
N LYS A 365 1.40 -8.30 -3.76
CA LYS A 365 1.74 -6.88 -3.58
C LYS A 365 2.14 -6.55 -2.14
N GLY A 366 1.47 -7.14 -1.14
CA GLY A 366 1.77 -6.91 0.26
C GLY A 366 3.14 -7.44 0.66
N VAL A 367 3.53 -8.63 0.21
CA VAL A 367 4.89 -9.13 0.40
C VAL A 367 5.91 -8.26 -0.32
N ALA A 368 5.64 -7.85 -1.55
CA ALA A 368 6.52 -6.94 -2.29
C ALA A 368 6.71 -5.59 -1.55
N GLY A 369 5.65 -5.02 -0.98
CA GLY A 369 5.73 -3.81 -0.17
C GLY A 369 6.54 -3.99 1.11
N LEU A 370 6.43 -5.14 1.80
CA LEU A 370 7.29 -5.46 2.94
C LEU A 370 8.76 -5.63 2.56
N GLN A 371 9.03 -6.18 1.37
CA GLN A 371 10.37 -6.30 0.80
C GLN A 371 10.94 -4.92 0.43
N GLU A 372 10.13 -4.04 -0.15
CA GLU A 372 10.48 -2.64 -0.43
C GLU A 372 10.73 -1.82 0.85
N ALA A 373 10.06 -2.18 1.95
CA ALA A 373 10.28 -1.58 3.26
C ALA A 373 11.50 -2.14 4.03
N GLY A 374 12.21 -3.12 3.47
CA GLY A 374 13.36 -3.76 4.14
C GLY A 374 12.99 -4.68 5.31
N VAL A 375 11.70 -4.96 5.52
CA VAL A 375 11.22 -5.82 6.63
C VAL A 375 11.33 -7.31 6.31
N MET A 376 11.40 -7.64 5.02
CA MET A 376 11.48 -9.02 4.56
C MET A 376 12.59 -9.18 3.53
N ASP A 377 13.36 -10.25 3.68
CA ASP A 377 14.40 -10.60 2.71
C ASP A 377 13.84 -10.83 1.31
N VAL A 378 14.67 -10.54 0.31
CA VAL A 378 14.34 -10.72 -1.11
C VAL A 378 15.15 -11.89 -1.64
N HIS A 379 14.47 -13.00 -1.98
CA HIS A 379 15.09 -14.13 -2.67
C HIS A 379 14.60 -14.21 -4.12
N PRO A 380 15.34 -13.65 -5.10
CA PRO A 380 14.92 -13.59 -6.49
C PRO A 380 14.82 -14.97 -7.15
N LEU A 381 13.83 -15.15 -8.00
CA LEU A 381 13.64 -16.32 -8.86
C LEU A 381 13.84 -15.90 -10.33
N ALA A 382 15.05 -16.07 -10.84
CA ALA A 382 15.44 -15.64 -12.19
C ALA A 382 14.63 -16.26 -13.35
N ALA A 383 13.87 -17.33 -13.09
CA ALA A 383 13.11 -18.05 -14.10
C ALA A 383 11.65 -17.58 -14.26
N LEU A 384 11.13 -16.71 -13.38
CA LEU A 384 9.73 -16.28 -13.40
C LEU A 384 9.55 -14.88 -13.97
N PRO A 385 8.54 -14.64 -14.82
CA PRO A 385 8.21 -13.31 -15.30
C PRO A 385 7.55 -12.49 -14.19
N ARG A 386 7.88 -11.19 -14.13
CA ARG A 386 7.17 -10.21 -13.29
C ARG A 386 5.87 -9.80 -13.98
N VAL A 387 4.74 -9.93 -13.29
CA VAL A 387 3.43 -9.48 -13.75
C VAL A 387 2.73 -8.69 -12.64
N GLU A 388 2.98 -7.38 -12.60
CA GLU A 388 2.48 -6.49 -11.54
C GLU A 388 0.95 -6.47 -11.42
N VAL A 389 0.25 -6.62 -12.55
CA VAL A 389 -1.22 -6.67 -12.60
C VAL A 389 -1.75 -7.84 -11.78
N LEU A 390 -1.04 -8.97 -11.79
CA LEU A 390 -1.40 -10.18 -11.06
C LEU A 390 -0.78 -10.22 -9.66
N GLY A 391 -0.07 -9.16 -9.24
CA GLY A 391 0.72 -9.17 -8.01
C GLY A 391 1.86 -10.17 -8.02
N LEU A 392 2.25 -10.68 -9.21
CA LEU A 392 3.28 -11.68 -9.35
C LEU A 392 4.64 -11.00 -9.44
N PHE A 393 5.38 -11.04 -8.33
CA PHE A 393 6.76 -10.59 -8.24
C PHE A 393 7.68 -11.81 -8.26
N PRO A 394 8.86 -11.76 -8.92
CA PRO A 394 9.76 -12.90 -9.07
C PRO A 394 10.55 -13.16 -7.78
N THR A 395 9.86 -13.30 -6.64
CA THR A 395 10.41 -13.59 -5.32
C THR A 395 9.77 -14.85 -4.74
N ARG A 396 10.53 -15.62 -3.97
CA ARG A 396 10.04 -16.87 -3.35
C ARG A 396 8.90 -16.59 -2.37
N GLU A 397 9.08 -15.57 -1.55
CA GLU A 397 8.16 -15.16 -0.49
C GLU A 397 6.82 -14.70 -1.08
N GLY A 398 6.87 -13.89 -2.13
CA GLY A 398 5.66 -13.40 -2.83
C GLY A 398 4.86 -14.56 -3.42
N LEU A 399 5.54 -15.48 -4.12
CA LEU A 399 4.88 -16.65 -4.70
C LEU A 399 4.23 -17.54 -3.64
N VAL A 400 4.91 -17.80 -2.53
CA VAL A 400 4.37 -18.58 -1.41
C VAL A 400 3.13 -17.92 -0.82
N ALA A 401 3.16 -16.60 -0.60
CA ALA A 401 2.00 -15.86 -0.09
C ALA A 401 0.79 -15.94 -1.03
N GLN A 402 1.02 -15.81 -2.34
CA GLN A 402 -0.05 -15.96 -3.35
C GLN A 402 -0.61 -17.39 -3.39
N LEU A 403 0.23 -18.42 -3.28
CA LEU A 403 -0.20 -19.81 -3.23
C LEU A 403 -1.01 -20.12 -1.96
N ILE A 404 -0.62 -19.56 -0.81
CA ILE A 404 -1.38 -19.67 0.44
C ILE A 404 -2.75 -19.00 0.28
N ALA A 405 -2.80 -17.78 -0.24
CA ALA A 405 -4.05 -17.07 -0.49
C ALA A 405 -4.97 -17.84 -1.45
N LEU A 406 -4.42 -18.36 -2.56
CA LEU A 406 -5.16 -19.15 -3.53
C LEU A 406 -5.71 -20.44 -2.91
N THR A 407 -4.91 -21.13 -2.11
CA THR A 407 -5.35 -22.35 -1.39
C THR A 407 -6.47 -22.02 -0.41
N ALA A 408 -6.37 -20.91 0.31
CA ALA A 408 -7.42 -20.44 1.23
C ALA A 408 -8.73 -20.13 0.50
N VAL A 409 -8.68 -19.50 -0.68
CA VAL A 409 -9.86 -19.29 -1.54
C VAL A 409 -10.50 -20.62 -1.91
N VAL A 410 -9.72 -21.54 -2.47
CA VAL A 410 -10.24 -22.83 -2.98
C VAL A 410 -10.89 -23.64 -1.86
N VAL A 411 -10.21 -23.73 -0.71
CA VAL A 411 -10.73 -24.43 0.48
C VAL A 411 -11.98 -23.73 1.03
N GLY A 412 -11.96 -22.40 1.11
CA GLY A 412 -13.08 -21.60 1.61
C GLY A 412 -14.34 -21.75 0.75
N PHE A 413 -14.19 -21.69 -0.58
CA PHE A 413 -15.30 -21.89 -1.51
C PHE A 413 -15.84 -23.32 -1.44
N TRP A 414 -14.96 -24.31 -1.44
CA TRP A 414 -15.36 -25.71 -1.29
C TRP A 414 -16.15 -25.96 0.00
N TRP A 415 -15.74 -25.37 1.11
CA TRP A 415 -16.42 -25.53 2.39
C TRP A 415 -17.80 -24.83 2.41
N ALA A 416 -17.88 -23.64 1.84
CA ALA A 416 -19.12 -22.88 1.70
C ALA A 416 -20.15 -23.62 0.80
N ASP A 417 -19.71 -24.20 -0.32
CA ASP A 417 -20.55 -25.01 -1.20
C ASP A 417 -21.05 -26.29 -0.53
N ARG A 418 -20.22 -26.90 0.34
CA ARG A 418 -20.63 -28.10 1.08
C ARG A 418 -21.70 -27.79 2.12
N LYS A 419 -21.59 -26.63 2.79
CA LYS A 419 -22.55 -26.19 3.79
C LYS A 419 -23.90 -25.80 3.17
N SER A 420 -23.88 -25.10 2.03
CA SER A 420 -25.12 -24.72 1.33
C SER A 420 -25.90 -25.93 0.80
N ARG A 421 -25.21 -26.99 0.34
CA ARG A 421 -25.84 -28.27 -0.03
C ARG A 421 -26.48 -28.97 1.15
N ALA A 422 -25.79 -29.01 2.30
CA ALA A 422 -26.34 -29.62 3.51
C ALA A 422 -27.57 -28.88 4.07
N GLU A 423 -27.65 -27.55 3.90
CA GLU A 423 -28.82 -26.75 4.28
C GLU A 423 -29.99 -26.85 3.28
N ALA A 424 -29.74 -27.26 2.03
CA ALA A 424 -30.78 -27.46 1.02
C ALA A 424 -31.45 -28.85 1.08
N ASP A 425 -30.81 -29.81 1.76
CA ASP A 425 -31.33 -31.18 1.98
C ASP A 425 -32.16 -31.30 3.29
N ILE A 426 -32.37 -30.19 4.02
CA ILE A 426 -33.22 -30.07 5.23
C ILE A 426 -34.46 -29.26 4.87
#